data_AF-A0A7K1W1S7-F1
#
_entry.id   AF-A0A7K1W1S7-F1
#
_cell.length_a   1.000
_cell.length_b   1.000
_cell.length_c   1.000
_cell.angle_alpha   90.00
_cell.angle_beta   90.00
_cell.angle_gamma   90.00
#
_symmetry.space_group_name_H-M   'P 1'
#
loop_
_entity.id
_entity.type
_entity.pdbx_description
1 polymer ?
#
loop_
_entity_poly.entity_id
_entity_poly.type
_entity_poly.pdbx_seq_one_letter_code
_entity_poly.pdbx_strand_id
1 'polypeptide(L)'
;MPSRCWAPPAPYDLPRTLRVLRRGRSDPACLQEADGTWWRTSRTTTGPVTLRITDHPDATTGRLITGTAWGPGDDWALEQLPALLGADDDTQDSSEYGRVIVPGDATLCGTRIVVCLSEFGSVALVCADDPGAFLGTDEAQTEGELDGADLAKANRVLVELGYVVVAEELLESDYDGPSRLPWHVQRPSWSDRFFGIF
;
A
#
# COMPACT_ATOMS: atom_id res chain seq x y z
N MET A 1 20.46 27.11 -14.69
CA MET A 1 20.15 26.20 -13.57
C MET A 1 19.70 24.90 -14.19
N PRO A 2 20.28 23.77 -13.80
CA PRO A 2 19.93 22.49 -14.40
C PRO A 2 18.47 22.14 -14.05
N SER A 3 17.77 21.57 -15.01
CA SER A 3 16.39 21.16 -14.87
C SER A 3 16.11 19.87 -15.63
N ARG A 4 15.06 19.16 -15.21
CA ARG A 4 14.55 17.95 -15.85
C ARG A 4 13.03 17.96 -15.83
N CYS A 5 12.43 17.48 -16.90
CA CYS A 5 10.99 17.25 -16.96
C CYS A 5 10.68 15.74 -16.91
N TRP A 6 9.57 15.38 -16.28
CA TRP A 6 9.06 14.02 -16.22
C TRP A 6 7.54 14.02 -16.37
N ALA A 7 7.01 13.08 -17.13
CA ALA A 7 5.59 12.92 -17.36
C ALA A 7 5.06 11.71 -16.55
N PRO A 8 4.29 11.93 -15.47
CA PRO A 8 3.68 10.84 -14.71
C PRO A 8 2.54 10.16 -15.48
N PRO A 9 2.27 8.87 -15.21
CA PRO A 9 0.99 8.26 -15.60
C PRO A 9 -0.17 8.95 -14.87
N ALA A 10 -1.33 9.02 -15.52
CA ALA A 10 -2.54 9.58 -14.92
C ALA A 10 -3.33 8.49 -14.15
N PRO A 11 -4.00 8.83 -13.02
CA PRO A 11 -4.04 10.15 -12.37
C PRO A 11 -2.79 10.42 -11.51
N TYR A 12 -2.36 11.69 -11.44
CA TYR A 12 -1.22 12.12 -10.61
C TYR A 12 -1.57 13.35 -9.77
N ASP A 13 -1.04 13.46 -8.55
CA ASP A 13 -1.24 14.59 -7.63
C ASP A 13 0.08 14.89 -6.91
N LEU A 14 0.83 15.87 -7.44
CA LEU A 14 2.16 16.24 -6.92
C LEU A 14 2.14 16.59 -5.41
N PRO A 15 1.20 17.41 -4.91
CA PRO A 15 1.07 17.64 -3.47
C PRO A 15 0.87 16.36 -2.65
N ARG A 16 0.03 15.42 -3.09
CA ARG A 16 -0.20 14.17 -2.35
C ARG A 16 1.06 13.30 -2.32
N THR A 17 1.76 13.19 -3.45
CA THR A 17 2.99 12.41 -3.56
C THR A 17 4.08 12.97 -2.64
N LEU A 18 4.30 14.29 -2.62
CA LEU A 18 5.43 14.87 -1.87
C LEU A 18 5.11 15.16 -0.40
N ARG A 19 3.85 15.29 -0.01
CA ARG A 19 3.47 15.65 1.37
C ARG A 19 3.91 14.63 2.41
N VAL A 20 4.01 13.35 2.06
CA VAL A 20 4.48 12.29 2.97
C VAL A 20 5.94 12.48 3.38
N LEU A 21 6.73 13.20 2.57
CA LEU A 21 8.13 13.49 2.84
C LEU A 21 8.34 14.66 3.82
N ARG A 22 7.29 15.45 4.09
CA ARG A 22 7.37 16.64 4.94
C ARG A 22 7.17 16.29 6.42
N ARG A 23 8.12 16.66 7.28
CA ARG A 23 8.10 16.42 8.74
C ARG A 23 7.34 17.51 9.49
N GLY A 24 6.07 17.72 9.12
CA GLY A 24 5.19 18.72 9.74
C GLY A 24 5.23 20.10 9.09
N ARG A 25 4.37 21.01 9.56
CA ARG A 25 4.13 22.31 8.91
C ARG A 25 5.32 23.27 8.93
N SER A 26 6.22 23.12 9.89
CA SER A 26 7.39 23.99 10.08
C SER A 26 8.70 23.31 9.67
N ASP A 27 8.63 22.26 8.85
CA ASP A 27 9.80 21.57 8.32
C ASP A 27 10.65 22.54 7.46
N PRO A 28 11.87 22.91 7.88
CA PRO A 28 12.70 23.84 7.12
C PRO A 28 13.24 23.24 5.82
N ALA A 29 13.18 21.91 5.66
CA ALA A 29 13.65 21.22 4.47
C ALA A 29 12.57 21.07 3.41
N CYS A 30 11.30 21.40 3.68
CA CYS A 30 10.20 21.32 2.71
C CYS A 30 9.29 22.54 2.80
N LEU A 31 9.05 23.20 1.66
CA LEU A 31 8.08 24.31 1.55
C LEU A 31 7.15 24.03 0.38
N GLN A 32 5.85 24.26 0.59
CA GLN A 32 4.86 24.29 -0.49
C GLN A 32 4.36 25.72 -0.63
N GLU A 33 4.46 26.27 -1.83
CA GLU A 33 3.92 27.58 -2.17
C GLU A 33 2.42 27.49 -2.53
N ALA A 34 1.75 28.64 -2.54
CA ALA A 34 0.31 28.72 -2.82
C ALA A 34 -0.05 28.30 -4.25
N ASP A 35 0.88 28.42 -5.19
CA ASP A 35 0.72 28.00 -6.59
C ASP A 35 0.96 26.50 -6.80
N GLY A 36 1.29 25.75 -5.74
CA GLY A 36 1.60 24.33 -5.79
C GLY A 36 3.08 24.01 -6.03
N THR A 37 3.95 25.01 -6.22
CA THR A 37 5.41 24.82 -6.29
C THR A 37 5.91 24.17 -5.00
N TRP A 38 6.69 23.09 -5.15
CA TRP A 38 7.28 22.37 -4.03
C TRP A 38 8.78 22.60 -3.97
N TRP A 39 9.27 22.98 -2.79
CA TRP A 39 10.68 23.11 -2.49
C TRP A 39 11.10 22.00 -1.54
N ARG A 40 12.21 21.34 -1.84
CA ARG A 40 12.78 20.31 -0.98
C ARG A 40 14.30 20.41 -0.93
N THR A 41 14.84 20.53 0.27
CA THR A 41 16.29 20.39 0.51
C THR A 41 16.58 18.96 0.94
N SER A 42 17.63 18.36 0.39
CA SER A 42 18.00 16.97 0.64
C SER A 42 19.50 16.77 0.62
N ARG A 43 19.93 15.66 1.24
CA ARG A 43 21.29 15.15 1.08
C ARG A 43 21.27 14.09 0.00
N THR A 44 22.19 14.17 -0.94
CA THR A 44 22.41 13.14 -1.96
C THR A 44 23.78 12.50 -1.76
N THR A 45 24.08 11.45 -2.51
CA THR A 45 25.41 10.83 -2.52
C THR A 45 26.50 11.76 -3.06
N THR A 46 26.14 12.75 -3.90
CA THR A 46 27.08 13.70 -4.51
C THR A 46 27.09 15.07 -3.82
N GLY A 47 26.24 15.30 -2.83
CA GLY A 47 26.22 16.51 -2.00
C GLY A 47 24.83 17.01 -1.64
N PRO A 48 24.72 18.14 -0.93
CA PRO A 48 23.43 18.75 -0.63
C PRO A 48 22.79 19.30 -1.90
N VAL A 49 21.46 19.25 -1.96
CA VAL A 49 20.68 19.79 -3.06
C VAL A 49 19.44 20.49 -2.53
N THR A 50 19.03 21.55 -3.21
CA THR A 50 17.67 22.09 -3.13
C THR A 50 16.99 21.84 -4.47
N LEU A 51 15.77 21.32 -4.43
CA LEU A 51 14.90 21.11 -5.59
C LEU A 51 13.73 22.07 -5.54
N ARG A 52 13.37 22.63 -6.69
CA ARG A 52 12.09 23.27 -6.97
C ARG A 52 11.34 22.40 -7.96
N ILE A 53 10.14 21.99 -7.62
CA ILE A 53 9.32 21.07 -8.41
C ILE A 53 8.00 21.76 -8.73
N THR A 54 7.67 21.88 -10.01
CA THR A 54 6.45 22.53 -10.50
C THR A 54 5.62 21.58 -11.34
N ASP A 55 4.30 21.63 -11.15
CA ASP A 55 3.33 20.84 -11.92
C ASP A 55 2.79 21.68 -13.08
N HIS A 56 2.86 21.15 -14.30
CA HIS A 56 2.34 21.76 -15.52
C HIS A 56 1.30 20.81 -16.16
N PRO A 57 0.04 20.85 -15.72
CA PRO A 57 -1.03 20.10 -16.36
C PRO A 57 -1.40 20.72 -17.72
N ASP A 58 -1.39 19.93 -18.79
CA ASP A 58 -1.91 20.31 -20.10
C ASP A 58 -2.98 19.33 -20.57
N ALA A 59 -4.10 19.85 -21.08
CA ALA A 59 -5.23 19.02 -21.52
C ALA A 59 -4.98 18.24 -22.82
N THR A 60 -3.98 18.65 -23.60
CA THR A 60 -3.64 18.09 -24.92
C THR A 60 -2.42 17.18 -24.84
N THR A 61 -1.37 17.62 -24.15
CA THR A 61 -0.09 16.89 -24.06
C THR A 61 0.06 16.05 -22.79
N GLY A 62 -0.91 16.13 -21.87
CA GLY A 62 -0.83 15.50 -20.57
C GLY A 62 -0.06 16.34 -19.55
N ARG A 63 0.17 15.77 -18.36
CA ARG A 63 0.83 16.47 -17.25
C ARG A 63 2.35 16.34 -17.35
N LEU A 64 3.05 17.44 -17.09
CA LEU A 64 4.51 17.49 -17.04
C LEU A 64 4.97 18.07 -15.71
N ILE A 65 5.83 17.36 -14.99
CA ILE A 65 6.47 17.84 -13.76
C ILE A 65 7.87 18.32 -14.11
N THR A 66 8.22 19.54 -13.71
CA THR A 66 9.56 20.11 -13.91
C THR A 66 10.29 20.21 -12.58
N GLY A 67 11.45 19.56 -12.47
CA GLY A 67 12.40 19.75 -11.37
C GLY A 67 13.53 20.68 -11.79
N THR A 68 13.85 21.67 -10.96
CA THR A 68 15.06 22.50 -11.07
C THR A 68 15.89 22.29 -9.82
N ALA A 69 17.21 22.15 -9.96
CA ALA A 69 18.09 21.81 -8.85
C ALA A 69 19.21 22.84 -8.63
N TRP A 70 19.67 22.93 -7.38
CA TRP A 70 20.79 23.75 -6.95
C TRP A 70 21.65 23.02 -5.93
N GLY A 71 22.96 23.21 -6.03
CA GLY A 71 23.95 22.68 -5.09
C GLY A 71 24.73 21.50 -5.68
N PRO A 72 25.75 21.00 -4.98
CA PRO A 72 26.66 19.97 -5.51
C PRO A 72 25.98 18.64 -5.88
N GLY A 73 24.76 18.39 -5.38
CA GLY A 73 23.96 17.21 -5.68
C GLY A 73 22.93 17.35 -6.80
N ASP A 74 22.97 18.44 -7.57
CA ASP A 74 21.94 18.79 -8.55
C ASP A 74 21.76 17.75 -9.66
N ASP A 75 22.82 17.33 -10.33
CA ASP A 75 22.76 16.37 -11.43
C ASP A 75 22.16 15.02 -10.97
N TRP A 76 22.64 14.48 -9.84
CA TRP A 76 22.11 13.24 -9.25
C TRP A 76 20.64 13.40 -8.85
N ALA A 77 20.27 14.52 -8.22
CA ALA A 77 18.90 14.74 -7.78
C ALA A 77 17.92 14.86 -8.95
N LEU A 78 18.33 15.49 -10.06
CA LEU A 78 17.54 15.54 -11.28
C LEU A 78 17.45 14.16 -11.93
N GLU A 79 18.51 13.36 -11.90
CA GLU A 79 18.45 11.97 -12.37
C GLU A 79 17.43 11.14 -11.60
N GLN A 80 17.39 11.30 -10.28
CA GLN A 80 16.47 10.59 -9.38
C GLN A 80 15.09 11.23 -9.27
N LEU A 81 14.80 12.30 -10.02
CA LEU A 81 13.52 13.02 -9.94
C LEU A 81 12.32 12.10 -10.21
N PRO A 82 12.29 11.23 -11.24
CA PRO A 82 11.17 10.31 -11.45
C PRO A 82 10.92 9.38 -10.25
N ALA A 83 11.98 8.77 -9.71
CA ALA A 83 11.88 7.87 -8.56
C ALA A 83 11.37 8.61 -7.30
N LEU A 84 11.86 9.82 -7.03
CA LEU A 84 11.34 10.69 -5.96
C LEU A 84 9.85 10.99 -6.12
N LEU A 85 9.38 11.04 -7.36
CA LEU A 85 8.00 11.33 -7.73
C LEU A 85 7.12 10.08 -7.88
N GLY A 86 7.64 8.90 -7.49
CA GLY A 86 6.91 7.64 -7.44
C GLY A 86 6.89 6.86 -8.76
N ALA A 87 7.83 7.11 -9.68
CA ALA A 87 7.89 6.37 -10.95
C ALA A 87 8.14 4.86 -10.76
N ASP A 88 8.78 4.49 -9.66
CA ASP A 88 9.10 3.11 -9.29
C ASP A 88 8.19 2.58 -8.17
N ASP A 89 7.18 3.37 -7.75
CA ASP A 89 6.22 2.92 -6.74
C ASP A 89 5.27 1.91 -7.39
N ASP A 90 5.31 0.67 -6.89
CA ASP A 90 4.35 -0.36 -7.29
C ASP A 90 3.01 -0.04 -6.62
N THR A 91 2.08 0.52 -7.40
CA THR A 91 0.74 0.85 -6.91
C THR A 91 -0.05 -0.45 -6.89
N GLN A 92 0.04 -1.19 -5.79
CA GLN A 92 -0.76 -2.39 -5.65
C GLN A 92 -2.25 -2.01 -5.52
N ASP A 93 -3.08 -2.55 -6.41
CA ASP A 93 -4.54 -2.42 -6.33
C ASP A 93 -5.11 -3.18 -5.12
N SER A 94 -4.29 -4.05 -4.52
CA SER A 94 -4.57 -4.82 -3.32
C SER A 94 -3.62 -4.43 -2.20
N SER A 95 -4.14 -4.43 -0.98
CA SER A 95 -3.32 -4.35 0.24
C SER A 95 -2.90 -5.73 0.74
N GLU A 96 -3.19 -6.78 -0.03
CA GLU A 96 -2.71 -8.13 0.22
C GLU A 96 -1.22 -8.22 -0.13
N TYR A 97 -0.40 -8.41 0.88
CA TYR A 97 1.04 -8.61 0.77
C TYR A 97 1.39 -9.95 0.11
N GLY A 98 0.58 -10.98 0.36
CA GLY A 98 0.76 -12.29 -0.27
C GLY A 98 0.00 -13.43 0.42
N ARG A 99 0.01 -14.60 -0.26
CA ARG A 99 -0.62 -15.83 0.20
C ARG A 99 0.38 -16.94 0.48
N VAL A 100 0.10 -17.70 1.53
CA VAL A 100 0.76 -18.99 1.80
C VAL A 100 -0.30 -20.08 1.74
N ILE A 101 -0.02 -21.13 0.98
CA ILE A 101 -0.92 -22.28 0.82
C ILE A 101 -0.29 -23.48 1.51
N VAL A 102 -0.98 -24.04 2.51
CA VAL A 102 -0.68 -25.35 3.07
C VAL A 102 -1.54 -26.36 2.30
N PRO A 103 -0.93 -27.26 1.52
CA PRO A 103 -1.69 -28.21 0.72
C PRO A 103 -2.48 -29.18 1.62
N GLY A 104 -3.62 -29.66 1.12
CA GLY A 104 -4.54 -30.49 1.92
C GLY A 104 -3.94 -31.83 2.38
N ASP A 105 -2.96 -32.37 1.67
CA ASP A 105 -2.22 -33.56 2.10
C ASP A 105 -1.30 -33.32 3.32
N ALA A 106 -1.07 -32.05 3.67
CA ALA A 106 -0.34 -31.62 4.86
C ALA A 106 -1.27 -31.17 6.01
N THR A 107 -2.59 -31.22 5.84
CA THR A 107 -3.58 -30.87 6.86
C THR A 107 -4.30 -32.12 7.37
N LEU A 108 -4.86 -32.02 8.58
CA LEU A 108 -5.56 -33.12 9.24
C LEU A 108 -6.94 -33.40 8.60
N CYS A 109 -7.59 -32.36 8.06
CA CYS A 109 -8.91 -32.48 7.42
C CYS A 109 -8.83 -32.84 5.94
N GLY A 110 -7.65 -32.79 5.31
CA GLY A 110 -7.51 -33.01 3.85
C GLY A 110 -7.84 -31.76 3.02
N THR A 111 -8.37 -30.71 3.64
CA THR A 111 -8.67 -29.42 3.02
C THR A 111 -7.48 -28.49 3.17
N ARG A 112 -7.12 -27.78 2.09
CA ARG A 112 -5.97 -26.86 2.10
C ARG A 112 -6.23 -25.71 3.08
N ILE A 113 -5.18 -25.17 3.68
CA ILE A 113 -5.28 -23.93 4.46
C ILE A 113 -4.65 -22.81 3.64
N VAL A 114 -5.38 -21.70 3.48
CA VAL A 114 -4.87 -20.49 2.85
C VAL A 114 -4.66 -19.43 3.92
N VAL A 115 -3.47 -18.84 3.92
CA VAL A 115 -3.11 -17.72 4.78
C VAL A 115 -2.92 -16.49 3.91
N CYS A 116 -3.74 -15.45 4.14
CA CYS A 116 -3.62 -14.17 3.45
C CYS A 116 -2.98 -13.14 4.39
N LEU A 117 -1.98 -12.41 3.90
CA LEU A 117 -1.25 -11.39 4.68
C LEU A 117 -1.57 -10.01 4.14
N SER A 118 -1.86 -9.06 5.04
CA SER A 118 -2.09 -7.66 4.69
C SER A 118 -0.85 -6.80 4.94
N GLU A 119 -0.57 -5.86 4.03
CA GLU A 119 0.41 -4.79 4.24
C GLU A 119 -0.03 -3.78 5.30
N PHE A 120 -1.34 -3.66 5.54
CA PHE A 120 -1.90 -2.76 6.53
C PHE A 120 -1.90 -3.39 7.93
N GLY A 121 -1.01 -2.87 8.78
CA GLY A 121 -1.03 -3.17 10.22
C GLY A 121 -0.68 -4.63 10.56
N SER A 122 -0.07 -5.37 9.62
CA SER A 122 0.34 -6.76 9.80
C SER A 122 -0.84 -7.66 10.22
N VAL A 123 -1.99 -7.48 9.56
CA VAL A 123 -3.16 -8.34 9.73
C VAL A 123 -2.98 -9.63 8.89
N ALA A 124 -3.44 -10.75 9.42
CA ALA A 124 -3.47 -12.02 8.71
C ALA A 124 -4.86 -12.69 8.82
N LEU A 125 -5.27 -13.35 7.74
CA LEU A 125 -6.43 -14.24 7.67
C LEU A 125 -5.93 -15.67 7.51
N VAL A 126 -6.54 -16.63 8.21
CA VAL A 126 -6.34 -18.06 8.01
C VAL A 126 -7.72 -18.69 7.75
N CYS A 127 -7.90 -19.28 6.57
CA CYS A 127 -9.16 -19.93 6.18
C CYS A 127 -8.91 -21.34 5.64
N ALA A 128 -9.97 -22.16 5.68
CA ALA A 128 -10.01 -23.43 4.96
C ALA A 128 -10.37 -23.14 3.50
N ASP A 129 -9.55 -23.66 2.59
CA ASP A 129 -9.60 -23.34 1.17
C ASP A 129 -9.40 -21.83 0.88
N ASP A 130 -9.83 -21.33 -0.28
CA ASP A 130 -9.75 -19.91 -0.61
C ASP A 130 -10.66 -19.06 0.29
N PRO A 131 -10.29 -17.78 0.57
CA PRO A 131 -11.15 -16.86 1.33
C PRO A 131 -12.59 -16.81 0.78
N GLY A 132 -13.55 -16.91 1.69
CA GLY A 132 -14.99 -16.95 1.37
C GLY A 132 -15.50 -18.32 0.88
N ALA A 133 -14.67 -19.38 0.90
CA ALA A 133 -15.14 -20.74 0.65
C ALA A 133 -16.14 -21.23 1.72
N PHE A 134 -16.00 -20.69 2.94
CA PHE A 134 -16.90 -20.87 4.08
C PHE A 134 -17.39 -19.49 4.56
N LEU A 135 -18.51 -19.45 5.30
CA LEU A 135 -19.04 -18.24 5.92
C LEU A 135 -18.14 -17.70 7.04
N GLY A 136 -17.23 -18.52 7.54
CA GLY A 136 -16.24 -18.10 8.52
C GLY A 136 -15.42 -19.27 9.07
N THR A 137 -14.50 -18.93 9.98
CA THR A 137 -13.61 -19.88 10.63
C THR A 137 -14.41 -20.89 11.45
N ASP A 138 -15.42 -20.44 12.21
CA ASP A 138 -16.26 -21.30 13.05
C ASP A 138 -17.08 -22.32 12.24
N GLU A 139 -17.59 -21.93 11.07
CA GLU A 139 -18.35 -22.83 10.20
C GLU A 139 -17.42 -23.92 9.63
N ALA A 140 -16.27 -23.52 9.09
CA ALA A 140 -15.28 -24.47 8.56
C ALA A 140 -14.85 -25.50 9.62
N GLN A 141 -14.68 -25.09 10.88
CA GLN A 141 -14.40 -26.02 11.98
C GLN A 141 -15.59 -26.95 12.27
N THR A 142 -16.81 -26.43 12.22
CA THR A 142 -18.04 -27.20 12.48
C THR A 142 -18.29 -28.25 11.40
N GLU A 143 -18.00 -27.92 10.13
CA GLU A 143 -18.12 -28.84 9.00
C GLU A 143 -16.96 -29.85 8.93
N GLY A 144 -15.93 -29.68 9.75
CA GLY A 144 -14.76 -30.56 9.78
C GLY A 144 -13.77 -30.29 8.66
N GLU A 145 -13.83 -29.10 8.06
CA GLU A 145 -12.97 -28.66 6.95
C GLU A 145 -11.75 -27.88 7.46
N LEU A 146 -11.76 -27.45 8.72
CA LEU A 146 -10.63 -26.80 9.40
C LEU A 146 -10.35 -27.43 10.77
N ASP A 147 -9.24 -28.15 10.90
CA ASP A 147 -8.85 -28.72 12.19
C ASP A 147 -8.32 -27.63 13.15
N GLY A 148 -8.74 -27.69 14.41
CA GLY A 148 -8.35 -26.73 15.43
C GLY A 148 -6.86 -26.76 15.79
N ALA A 149 -6.17 -27.89 15.68
CA ALA A 149 -4.74 -27.99 15.93
C ALA A 149 -3.93 -27.40 14.77
N ASP A 150 -4.36 -27.61 13.52
CA ASP A 150 -3.74 -26.97 12.35
C ASP A 150 -3.92 -25.45 12.38
N LEU A 151 -5.13 -24.97 12.68
CA LEU A 151 -5.41 -23.55 12.86
C LEU A 151 -4.56 -22.95 14.00
N ALA A 152 -4.49 -23.61 15.15
CA ALA A 152 -3.67 -23.14 16.27
C ALA A 152 -2.18 -23.09 15.93
N LYS A 153 -1.70 -24.02 15.09
CA LYS A 153 -0.31 -24.03 14.62
C LYS A 153 -0.02 -22.85 13.68
N ALA A 154 -0.91 -22.60 12.70
CA ALA A 154 -0.79 -21.46 11.80
C ALA A 154 -0.83 -20.13 12.59
N ASN A 155 -1.80 -19.97 13.49
CA ASN A 155 -1.96 -18.77 14.31
C ASN A 155 -0.74 -18.50 15.18
N ARG A 156 -0.15 -19.53 15.78
CA ARG A 156 1.07 -19.38 16.60
C ARG A 156 2.23 -18.82 15.78
N VAL A 157 2.48 -19.36 14.58
CA VAL A 157 3.57 -18.90 13.70
C VAL A 157 3.34 -17.43 13.30
N LEU A 158 2.11 -17.07 12.94
CA LEU A 158 1.78 -15.69 12.55
C LEU A 158 1.99 -14.70 13.70
N VAL A 159 1.55 -15.05 14.91
CA VAL A 159 1.75 -14.23 16.11
C VAL A 159 3.23 -14.07 16.46
N GLU A 160 4.03 -15.14 16.35
CA GLU A 160 5.49 -15.09 16.56
C GLU A 160 6.19 -14.17 15.54
N LEU A 161 5.65 -14.07 14.32
CA LEU A 161 6.12 -13.16 13.28
C LEU A 161 5.58 -11.72 13.42
N GLY A 162 4.75 -11.46 14.43
CA GLY A 162 4.21 -10.12 14.72
C GLY A 162 2.90 -9.79 14.00
N TYR A 163 2.22 -10.78 13.40
CA TYR A 163 0.92 -10.58 12.78
C TYR A 163 -0.23 -10.68 13.77
N VAL A 164 -1.29 -9.93 13.52
CA VAL A 164 -2.59 -10.06 14.19
C VAL A 164 -3.50 -10.92 13.32
N VAL A 165 -3.82 -12.12 13.80
CA VAL A 165 -4.78 -12.99 13.10
C VAL A 165 -6.19 -12.56 13.43
N VAL A 166 -6.99 -12.31 12.39
CA VAL A 166 -8.41 -11.96 12.50
C VAL A 166 -9.23 -13.07 11.87
N ALA A 167 -10.29 -13.49 12.57
CA ALA A 167 -11.19 -14.52 12.07
C ALA A 167 -11.93 -14.05 10.81
N GLU A 168 -12.23 -15.00 9.93
CA GLU A 168 -12.80 -14.72 8.61
C GLU A 168 -14.16 -14.01 8.71
N GLU A 169 -15.05 -14.48 9.58
CA GLU A 169 -16.37 -13.89 9.78
C GLU A 169 -16.33 -12.43 10.26
N LEU A 170 -15.24 -12.02 10.93
CA LEU A 170 -15.04 -10.63 11.32
C LEU A 170 -14.57 -9.78 10.13
N LEU A 171 -13.70 -10.34 9.29
CA LEU A 171 -13.24 -9.67 8.07
C LEU A 171 -14.38 -9.53 7.06
N GLU A 172 -15.24 -10.53 6.93
CA GLU A 172 -16.37 -10.53 6.01
C GLU A 172 -17.59 -9.73 6.54
N SER A 173 -17.54 -9.25 7.79
CA SER A 173 -18.59 -8.40 8.34
C SER A 173 -18.62 -7.01 7.69
N ASP A 174 -19.83 -6.43 7.58
CA ASP A 174 -20.06 -5.08 7.03
C ASP A 174 -19.17 -4.03 7.74
N TYR A 175 -18.44 -3.26 6.95
CA TYR A 175 -17.72 -2.07 7.38
C TYR A 175 -18.66 -0.86 7.39
N ASP A 176 -18.91 -0.32 8.58
CA ASP A 176 -19.81 0.81 8.82
C ASP A 176 -19.09 2.17 8.90
N GLY A 177 -17.77 2.19 8.72
CA GLY A 177 -16.95 3.38 8.83
C GLY A 177 -16.90 4.24 7.55
N PRO A 178 -16.31 5.45 7.63
CA PRO A 178 -16.09 6.28 6.45
C PRO A 178 -15.16 5.61 5.44
N SER A 179 -15.65 5.38 4.23
CA SER A 179 -14.88 4.79 3.13
C SER A 179 -14.86 5.69 1.90
N ARG A 180 -13.78 5.58 1.11
CA ARG A 180 -13.67 6.13 -0.25
C ARG A 180 -13.59 5.03 -1.31
N LEU A 181 -13.97 3.80 -0.94
CA LEU A 181 -14.04 2.69 -1.88
C LEU A 181 -15.00 3.02 -3.04
N PRO A 182 -14.80 2.42 -4.23
CA PRO A 182 -15.63 2.67 -5.40
C PRO A 182 -17.13 2.49 -5.10
N TRP A 183 -17.96 3.29 -5.77
CA TRP A 183 -19.40 3.33 -5.58
C TRP A 183 -20.14 2.02 -5.86
N HIS A 184 -19.53 1.07 -6.57
CA HIS A 184 -20.13 -0.25 -6.82
C HIS A 184 -19.98 -1.21 -5.63
N VAL A 185 -19.10 -0.89 -4.67
CA VAL A 185 -19.01 -1.59 -3.39
C VAL A 185 -20.06 -0.99 -2.45
N GLN A 186 -21.30 -1.45 -2.58
CA GLN A 186 -22.44 -0.87 -1.85
C GLN A 186 -22.40 -1.14 -0.34
N ARG A 187 -21.77 -2.25 0.06
CA ARG A 187 -21.51 -2.63 1.45
C ARG A 187 -20.10 -3.17 1.54
N PRO A 188 -19.11 -2.32 1.84
CA PRO A 188 -17.74 -2.81 2.01
C PRO A 188 -17.67 -3.68 3.26
N SER A 189 -16.81 -4.69 3.26
CA SER A 189 -16.45 -5.47 4.45
C SER A 189 -15.13 -4.96 5.05
N TRP A 190 -14.73 -5.51 6.21
CA TRP A 190 -13.39 -5.25 6.74
C TRP A 190 -12.29 -5.88 5.88
N SER A 191 -12.60 -6.95 5.14
CA SER A 191 -11.74 -7.57 4.13
C SER A 191 -11.34 -6.56 3.07
N ASP A 192 -12.31 -5.82 2.51
CA ASP A 192 -12.05 -4.74 1.53
C ASP A 192 -11.13 -3.64 2.08
N ARG A 193 -11.12 -3.44 3.41
CA ARG A 193 -10.32 -2.40 4.07
C ARG A 193 -8.89 -2.84 4.34
N PHE A 194 -8.66 -4.11 4.66
CA PHE A 194 -7.33 -4.64 5.00
C PHE A 194 -6.62 -5.30 3.82
N PHE A 195 -7.36 -5.97 2.94
CA PHE A 195 -6.80 -6.72 1.81
C PHE A 195 -7.08 -6.03 0.47
N GLY A 196 -7.97 -5.05 0.43
CA GLY A 196 -8.35 -4.35 -0.79
C GLY A 196 -9.45 -5.07 -1.56
N ILE A 197 -9.73 -4.59 -2.75
CA ILE A 197 -10.83 -5.05 -3.62
C ILE A 197 -10.24 -5.72 -4.86
N PHE A 198 -10.79 -6.89 -5.22
CA PHE A 198 -10.38 -7.69 -6.38
C PHE A 198 -11.08 -7.26 -7.69
#